data_AF-A0A085WUF1-F1
#
_entry.id   AF-A0A085WUF1-F1
#
_cell.length_a   1.000
_cell.length_b   1.000
_cell.length_c   1.000
_cell.angle_alpha   90.00
_cell.angle_beta   90.00
_cell.angle_gamma   90.00
#
_symmetry.space_group_name_H-M   'P 1'
#
loop_
_entity.id
_entity.type
_entity.pdbx_description
1 polymer ?
#
loop_
_entity_poly.entity_id
_entity_poly.type
_entity_poly.pdbx_seq_one_letter_code
_entity_poly.pdbx_strand_id
1 'polypeptide(L)'
;MAAVILEARCVAPFVVRLRFSDGQEGEANLKPCLFDWEAARVPELSSETRDWLRSPENFQTVRVDPATGTLAWGDRRPFSAYLLYWRVERHRVTAVIRSKDGAVLSTQALGGRHEAWTKGLTLGRAETNIVVVDQEGVAPHHARVTIGGGHHPRYFIEVVEGETAAGGTRSFTPGERWSVPARQPLRLEMGACTVEIE
;
A
#
# COMPACT_ATOMS: atom_id res chain seq x y z
N MET A 1 3.36 24.03 -11.93
CA MET A 1 1.97 23.59 -12.15
C MET A 1 1.68 22.45 -11.19
N ALA A 2 0.49 22.39 -10.61
CA ALA A 2 0.09 21.22 -9.82
C ALA A 2 -0.11 20.02 -10.77
N ALA A 3 0.31 18.82 -10.36
CA ALA A 3 0.09 17.61 -11.14
C ALA A 3 -1.42 17.37 -11.31
N VAL A 4 -1.84 17.08 -12.54
CA VAL A 4 -3.23 16.71 -12.85
C VAL A 4 -3.36 15.18 -12.94
N ILE A 5 -4.58 14.68 -12.75
CA ILE A 5 -4.86 13.25 -12.89
C ILE A 5 -5.01 12.95 -14.38
N LEU A 6 -4.23 12.00 -14.88
CA LEU A 6 -4.32 11.50 -16.26
C LEU A 6 -5.20 10.25 -16.35
N GLU A 7 -5.10 9.36 -15.36
CA GLU A 7 -5.89 8.15 -15.31
C GLU A 7 -6.39 7.89 -13.88
N ALA A 8 -7.59 7.34 -13.79
CA ALA A 8 -8.19 6.90 -12.55
C ALA A 8 -9.07 5.69 -12.77
N ARG A 9 -8.98 4.70 -11.89
CA ARG A 9 -9.91 3.56 -11.85
C ARG A 9 -10.17 3.09 -10.43
N CYS A 10 -11.39 2.64 -10.17
CA CYS A 10 -11.72 1.94 -8.93
C CYS A 10 -11.07 0.55 -8.93
N VAL A 11 -10.31 0.21 -7.89
CA VAL A 11 -9.63 -1.10 -7.77
C VAL A 11 -10.19 -1.94 -6.62
N ALA A 12 -10.82 -1.30 -5.64
CA ALA A 12 -11.57 -1.93 -4.55
C ALA A 12 -12.61 -0.94 -4.02
N PRO A 13 -13.61 -1.37 -3.24
CA PRO A 13 -14.55 -0.44 -2.61
C PRO A 13 -13.82 0.72 -1.91
N PHE A 14 -14.09 1.93 -2.39
CA PHE A 14 -13.54 3.20 -1.90
C PHE A 14 -12.03 3.41 -2.14
N VAL A 15 -11.39 2.62 -2.99
CA VAL A 15 -9.97 2.75 -3.36
C VAL A 15 -9.83 3.02 -4.86
N VAL A 16 -9.10 4.08 -5.20
CA VAL A 16 -8.81 4.47 -6.58
C VAL A 16 -7.33 4.37 -6.87
N ARG A 17 -6.96 3.73 -7.99
CA ARG A 17 -5.61 3.79 -8.56
C ARG A 17 -5.53 4.99 -9.48
N LEU A 18 -4.47 5.78 -9.34
CA LEU A 18 -4.27 7.07 -10.00
C LEU A 18 -2.93 7.11 -10.72
N ARG A 19 -2.91 7.81 -11.86
CA ARG A 19 -1.68 8.23 -12.57
C ARG A 19 -1.71 9.73 -12.79
N PHE A 20 -0.64 10.41 -12.40
CA PHE A 20 -0.51 11.85 -12.48
C PHE A 20 0.38 12.28 -13.65
N SER A 21 0.27 13.54 -14.04
CA SER A 21 0.99 14.11 -15.19
C SER A 21 2.51 14.20 -15.04
N ASP A 22 3.02 14.12 -13.81
CA ASP A 22 4.45 14.08 -13.49
C ASP A 22 5.02 12.65 -13.47
N GLY A 23 4.21 11.65 -13.87
CA GLY A 23 4.59 10.24 -13.88
C GLY A 23 4.37 9.53 -12.55
N GLN A 24 3.95 10.23 -11.50
CA GLN A 24 3.65 9.60 -10.23
C GLN A 24 2.41 8.73 -10.33
N GLU A 25 2.45 7.56 -9.68
CA GLU A 25 1.32 6.66 -9.57
C GLU A 25 1.12 6.16 -8.13
N GLY A 26 -0.10 5.73 -7.82
CA GLY A 26 -0.42 5.15 -6.52
C GLY A 26 -1.91 4.96 -6.30
N GLU A 27 -2.25 4.40 -5.14
CA GLU A 27 -3.64 4.26 -4.72
C GLU A 27 -4.00 5.29 -3.66
N ALA A 28 -5.21 5.82 -3.75
CA ALA A 28 -5.81 6.63 -2.70
C ALA A 28 -7.00 5.87 -2.10
N ASN A 29 -6.93 5.58 -0.80
CA ASN A 29 -8.07 5.12 -0.03
C ASN A 29 -8.94 6.32 0.38
N LEU A 30 -10.17 6.37 -0.15
CA LEU A 30 -11.14 7.43 0.09
C LEU A 30 -12.17 7.06 1.16
N LYS A 31 -12.11 5.86 1.74
CA LYS A 31 -12.97 5.46 2.85
C LYS A 31 -12.93 6.47 4.02
N PRO A 32 -11.77 7.01 4.45
CA PRO A 32 -11.73 8.02 5.49
C PRO A 32 -12.38 9.36 5.10
N CYS A 33 -12.56 9.65 3.81
CA CYS A 33 -13.28 10.86 3.36
C CYS A 33 -14.80 10.64 3.33
N LEU A 34 -15.24 9.39 3.17
CA LEU A 34 -16.64 9.03 3.02
C LEU A 34 -17.28 8.61 4.35
N PHE A 35 -16.51 7.97 5.23
CA PHE A 35 -17.02 7.34 6.46
C PHE A 35 -16.47 7.97 7.73
N ASP A 36 -15.22 8.43 7.71
CA ASP A 36 -14.57 9.03 8.89
C ASP A 36 -14.57 10.56 8.78
N TRP A 37 -14.50 11.24 9.92
CA TRP A 37 -14.44 12.70 9.99
C TRP A 37 -13.00 13.15 10.32
N GLU A 38 -12.06 12.83 9.44
CA GLU A 38 -10.67 13.29 9.61
C GLU A 38 -10.55 14.76 9.20
N ALA A 39 -10.84 15.67 10.15
CA ALA A 39 -11.08 17.10 9.92
C ALA A 39 -9.99 17.88 9.16
N ALA A 40 -8.76 17.37 9.04
CA ALA A 40 -7.66 18.12 8.48
C ALA A 40 -7.72 18.28 6.94
N ARG A 41 -8.30 17.35 6.18
CA ARG A 41 -8.27 17.35 4.70
C ARG A 41 -9.41 16.55 4.05
N VAL A 42 -10.65 16.67 4.56
CA VAL A 42 -11.84 16.10 3.90
C VAL A 42 -12.30 17.07 2.81
N PRO A 43 -12.62 16.60 1.60
CA PRO A 43 -13.29 17.47 0.63
C PRO A 43 -14.65 17.92 1.17
N GLU A 44 -15.06 19.13 0.84
CA GLU A 44 -16.42 19.60 1.14
C GLU A 44 -17.42 18.80 0.32
N LEU A 45 -17.99 17.77 0.95
CA LEU A 45 -19.01 16.89 0.39
C LEU A 45 -20.37 17.27 0.96
N SER A 46 -21.35 17.52 0.09
CA SER A 46 -22.75 17.53 0.51
C SER A 46 -23.15 16.15 1.06
N SER A 47 -24.08 16.09 2.01
CA SER A 47 -24.57 14.83 2.58
C SER A 47 -25.07 13.89 1.49
N GLU A 48 -25.81 14.42 0.51
CA GLU A 48 -26.30 13.67 -0.64
C GLU A 48 -25.16 13.05 -1.48
N THR A 49 -24.10 13.83 -1.76
CA THR A 49 -22.94 13.31 -2.51
C THR A 49 -22.21 12.25 -1.73
N ARG A 50 -22.04 12.46 -0.43
CA ARG A 50 -21.37 11.51 0.46
C ARG A 50 -22.14 10.19 0.50
N ASP A 51 -23.44 10.22 0.75
CA ASP A 51 -24.26 9.01 0.87
C ASP A 51 -24.37 8.25 -0.45
N TRP A 52 -24.47 8.98 -1.57
CA TRP A 52 -24.44 8.37 -2.89
C TRP A 52 -23.10 7.64 -3.17
N LEU A 53 -21.97 8.26 -2.82
CA LEU A 53 -20.62 7.67 -2.98
C LEU A 53 -20.31 6.53 -2.01
N ARG A 54 -21.07 6.37 -0.92
CA ARG A 54 -20.92 5.24 0.01
C ARG A 54 -21.45 3.92 -0.59
N SER A 55 -22.21 3.97 -1.68
CA SER A 55 -22.52 2.77 -2.46
C SER A 55 -21.34 2.37 -3.34
N PRO A 56 -20.80 1.13 -3.21
CA PRO A 56 -19.72 0.66 -4.07
C PRO A 56 -20.04 0.73 -5.57
N GLU A 57 -21.30 0.49 -5.94
CA GLU A 57 -21.78 0.53 -7.33
C GLU A 57 -21.74 1.93 -7.93
N ASN A 58 -22.00 2.94 -7.11
CA ASN A 58 -21.85 4.34 -7.51
C ASN A 58 -20.38 4.74 -7.53
N PHE A 59 -19.62 4.33 -6.51
CA PHE A 59 -18.21 4.66 -6.38
C PHE A 59 -17.37 4.13 -7.56
N GLN A 60 -17.67 2.94 -8.08
CA GLN A 60 -16.94 2.36 -9.21
C GLN A 60 -17.12 3.15 -10.53
N THR A 61 -18.08 4.07 -10.63
CA THR A 61 -18.30 4.92 -11.82
C THR A 61 -17.28 6.06 -11.96
N VAL A 62 -16.26 6.08 -11.10
CA VAL A 62 -15.18 7.09 -11.11
C VAL A 62 -14.56 7.24 -12.50
N ARG A 63 -14.32 8.49 -12.90
CA ARG A 63 -13.60 8.85 -14.12
C ARG A 63 -12.74 10.09 -13.91
N VAL A 64 -11.84 10.36 -14.84
CA VAL A 64 -11.12 11.65 -14.91
C VAL A 64 -11.96 12.63 -15.70
N ASP A 65 -12.18 13.82 -15.15
CA ASP A 65 -12.77 14.93 -15.90
C ASP A 65 -11.74 15.51 -16.88
N PRO A 66 -12.02 15.52 -18.19
CA PRO A 66 -11.03 15.95 -19.19
C PRO A 66 -10.76 17.45 -19.17
N ALA A 67 -11.67 18.27 -18.65
CA ALA A 67 -11.51 19.72 -18.60
C ALA A 67 -10.71 20.16 -17.36
N THR A 68 -10.91 19.49 -16.23
CA THR A 68 -10.30 19.88 -14.95
C THR A 68 -9.16 18.97 -14.49
N GLY A 69 -9.01 17.77 -15.06
CA GLY A 69 -7.99 16.81 -14.62
C GLY A 69 -8.20 16.31 -13.18
N THR A 70 -9.45 16.29 -12.71
CA THR A 70 -9.85 15.85 -11.37
C THR A 70 -10.71 14.59 -11.44
N LEU A 71 -10.93 13.93 -10.30
CA LEU A 71 -11.89 12.83 -10.26
C LEU A 71 -13.31 13.34 -10.37
N ALA A 72 -14.13 12.61 -11.12
CA ALA A 72 -15.52 12.89 -11.33
C ALA A 72 -16.40 11.64 -11.13
N TRP A 73 -17.61 11.89 -10.62
CA TRP A 73 -18.71 10.95 -10.55
C TRP A 73 -19.96 11.65 -11.08
N GLY A 74 -20.40 11.27 -12.28
CA GLY A 74 -21.38 12.07 -13.03
C GLY A 74 -20.85 13.49 -13.26
N ASP A 75 -21.61 14.49 -12.81
CA ASP A 75 -21.26 15.92 -12.90
C ASP A 75 -20.52 16.45 -11.65
N ARG A 76 -20.29 15.59 -10.65
CA ARG A 76 -19.68 15.97 -9.37
C ARG A 76 -18.17 15.77 -9.44
N ARG A 77 -17.40 16.76 -8.94
CA ARG A 77 -15.92 16.71 -8.86
C ARG A 77 -15.42 16.93 -7.44
N PRO A 78 -15.77 16.04 -6.48
CA PRO A 78 -15.57 16.34 -5.08
C PRO A 78 -14.11 16.28 -4.61
N PHE A 79 -13.21 15.60 -5.33
CA PHE A 79 -11.82 15.43 -4.91
C PHE A 79 -10.87 16.18 -5.84
N SER A 80 -10.12 17.14 -5.28
CA SER A 80 -9.06 17.83 -6.01
C SER A 80 -7.86 16.92 -6.27
N ALA A 81 -7.13 17.17 -7.36
CA ALA A 81 -5.91 16.44 -7.68
C ALA A 81 -4.86 16.54 -6.56
N TYR A 82 -4.75 17.71 -5.93
CA TYR A 82 -3.82 17.94 -4.80
C TYR A 82 -4.12 17.03 -3.60
N LEU A 83 -5.38 16.92 -3.18
CA LEU A 83 -5.77 16.06 -2.06
C LEU A 83 -5.38 14.60 -2.36
N LEU A 84 -5.65 14.14 -3.58
CA LEU A 84 -5.40 12.77 -3.99
C LEU A 84 -3.92 12.47 -4.12
N TYR A 85 -3.14 13.40 -4.68
CA TYR A 85 -1.68 13.31 -4.76
C TYR A 85 -1.07 13.19 -3.37
N TRP A 86 -1.49 14.04 -2.43
CA TRP A 86 -1.04 13.96 -1.05
C TRP A 86 -1.40 12.62 -0.39
N ARG A 87 -2.60 12.08 -0.63
CA ARG A 87 -3.01 10.76 -0.10
C ARG A 87 -2.16 9.63 -0.69
N VAL A 88 -1.87 9.68 -1.99
CA VAL A 88 -0.99 8.71 -2.64
C VAL A 88 0.40 8.73 -2.00
N GLU A 89 1.01 9.91 -1.84
CA GLU A 89 2.32 10.04 -1.21
C GLU A 89 2.29 9.62 0.27
N ARG A 90 1.30 10.09 1.03
CA ARG A 90 1.22 9.86 2.48
C ARG A 90 0.98 8.40 2.85
N HIS A 91 0.26 7.65 2.02
CA HIS A 91 -0.14 6.27 2.30
C HIS A 91 0.57 5.25 1.40
N ARG A 92 1.64 5.67 0.73
CA ARG A 92 2.51 4.77 0.00
C ARG A 92 3.17 3.80 0.97
N VAL A 93 3.06 2.52 0.67
CA VAL A 93 3.79 1.47 1.38
C VAL A 93 5.24 1.53 0.95
N THR A 94 6.15 1.54 1.91
CA THR A 94 7.59 1.54 1.65
C THR A 94 8.23 0.35 2.32
N ALA A 95 9.22 -0.24 1.65
CA ALA A 95 10.12 -1.23 2.22
C ALA A 95 11.52 -0.63 2.34
N VAL A 96 12.06 -0.60 3.56
CA VAL A 96 13.42 -0.14 3.84
C VAL A 96 14.27 -1.35 4.20
N ILE A 97 15.31 -1.59 3.41
CA ILE A 97 16.27 -2.66 3.62
C ILE A 97 17.49 -2.06 4.31
N ARG A 98 17.84 -2.62 5.46
CA ARG A 98 18.99 -2.20 6.26
C ARG A 98 19.93 -3.37 6.52
N SER A 99 21.21 -3.08 6.62
CA SER A 99 22.18 -4.02 7.21
C SER A 99 21.96 -4.13 8.72
N LYS A 100 22.55 -5.15 9.37
CA LYS A 100 22.39 -5.37 10.82
C LYS A 100 22.97 -4.26 11.69
N ASP A 101 23.93 -3.50 11.19
CA ASP A 101 24.49 -2.30 11.82
C ASP A 101 23.61 -1.04 11.63
N GLY A 102 22.52 -1.15 10.86
CA GLY A 102 21.49 -0.13 10.72
C GLY A 102 21.61 0.77 9.48
N ALA A 103 22.67 0.62 8.67
CA ALA A 103 22.82 1.39 7.44
C ALA A 103 21.70 1.06 6.44
N VAL A 104 21.15 2.07 5.76
CA VAL A 104 20.15 1.88 4.72
C VAL A 104 20.84 1.38 3.46
N LEU A 105 20.47 0.19 3.01
CA LEU A 105 20.98 -0.42 1.79
C LEU A 105 20.10 -0.06 0.59
N SER A 106 18.77 -0.04 0.79
CA SER A 106 17.80 0.29 -0.25
C SER A 106 16.47 0.75 0.35
N THR A 107 15.73 1.58 -0.39
CA THR A 107 14.33 1.93 -0.11
C THR A 107 13.49 1.69 -1.36
N GLN A 108 12.41 0.92 -1.22
CA GLN A 108 11.53 0.53 -2.32
C GLN A 108 10.10 1.01 -2.06
N ALA A 109 9.52 1.68 -3.05
CA ALA A 109 8.12 2.10 -3.05
C ALA A 109 7.24 0.97 -3.57
N LEU A 110 6.37 0.40 -2.73
CA LEU A 110 5.52 -0.74 -3.09
C LEU A 110 4.14 -0.33 -3.63
N GLY A 111 3.87 0.97 -3.71
CA GLY A 111 2.58 1.51 -4.17
C GLY A 111 1.58 1.69 -3.03
N GLY A 112 0.30 1.48 -3.31
CA GLY A 112 -0.76 1.63 -2.32
C GLY A 112 -0.91 0.41 -1.40
N ARG A 113 -1.58 0.58 -0.26
CA ARG A 113 -1.83 -0.53 0.68
C ARG A 113 -2.63 -1.67 0.05
N HIS A 114 -3.62 -1.38 -0.80
CA HIS A 114 -4.41 -2.46 -1.39
C HIS A 114 -3.56 -3.24 -2.40
N GLU A 115 -2.85 -2.55 -3.28
CA GLU A 115 -1.90 -3.14 -4.24
C GLU A 115 -0.83 -3.99 -3.56
N ALA A 116 -0.16 -3.45 -2.54
CA ALA A 116 0.91 -4.13 -1.81
C ALA A 116 0.43 -5.43 -1.14
N TRP A 117 -0.75 -5.41 -0.51
CA TRP A 117 -1.14 -6.49 0.38
C TRP A 117 -2.10 -7.53 -0.23
N THR A 118 -2.80 -7.22 -1.33
CA THR A 118 -3.84 -8.11 -1.87
C THR A 118 -3.29 -9.42 -2.43
N LYS A 119 -2.10 -9.41 -3.03
CA LYS A 119 -1.45 -10.62 -3.57
C LYS A 119 -0.49 -11.28 -2.56
N GLY A 120 -0.25 -10.61 -1.43
CA GLY A 120 0.85 -10.89 -0.51
C GLY A 120 2.18 -10.37 -1.06
N LEU A 121 3.02 -9.85 -0.16
CA LEU A 121 4.36 -9.39 -0.48
C LEU A 121 5.31 -10.59 -0.55
N THR A 122 5.97 -10.76 -1.68
CA THR A 122 7.09 -11.69 -1.84
C THR A 122 8.39 -10.97 -1.58
N LEU A 123 9.29 -11.61 -0.84
CA LEU A 123 10.60 -11.07 -0.50
C LEU A 123 11.68 -12.07 -0.86
N GLY A 124 12.76 -11.60 -1.48
CA GLY A 124 13.91 -12.42 -1.82
C GLY A 124 14.86 -11.71 -2.76
N ARG A 125 15.95 -12.36 -3.12
CA ARG A 125 16.98 -11.78 -3.99
C ARG A 125 16.57 -11.70 -5.46
N ALA A 126 15.67 -12.56 -5.93
CA ALA A 126 15.25 -12.55 -7.32
C ALA A 126 14.43 -11.28 -7.66
N GLU A 127 14.66 -10.71 -8.85
CA GLU A 127 13.96 -9.51 -9.33
C GLU A 127 12.45 -9.71 -9.53
N THR A 128 11.99 -10.95 -9.56
CA THR A 128 10.57 -11.30 -9.63
C THR A 128 9.82 -11.08 -8.31
N ASN A 129 10.52 -10.78 -7.21
CA ASN A 129 9.88 -10.46 -5.93
C ASN A 129 9.36 -9.02 -5.91
N ILE A 130 8.32 -8.78 -5.11
CA ILE A 130 7.81 -7.42 -4.90
C ILE A 130 8.82 -6.60 -4.09
N VAL A 131 9.43 -7.20 -3.06
CA VAL A 131 10.54 -6.60 -2.31
C VAL A 131 11.82 -7.34 -2.68
N VAL A 132 12.67 -6.70 -3.46
CA VAL A 132 13.94 -7.29 -3.92
C VAL A 132 15.02 -7.01 -2.89
N VAL A 133 15.50 -8.04 -2.20
CA VAL A 133 16.56 -7.91 -1.19
C VAL A 133 17.85 -8.47 -1.78
N ASP A 134 18.54 -7.64 -2.56
CA ASP A 134 19.77 -8.04 -3.25
C ASP A 134 20.97 -8.05 -2.29
N GLN A 135 21.00 -9.05 -1.40
CA GLN A 135 22.00 -9.20 -0.36
C GLN A 135 22.42 -10.67 -0.22
N GLU A 136 23.68 -10.88 0.14
CA GLU A 136 24.22 -12.21 0.37
C GLU A 136 23.55 -12.88 1.58
N GLY A 137 23.30 -14.19 1.49
CA GLY A 137 22.54 -14.93 2.49
C GLY A 137 21.01 -14.80 2.38
N VAL A 138 20.50 -14.00 1.44
CA VAL A 138 19.07 -13.98 1.10
C VAL A 138 18.82 -14.90 -0.09
N ALA A 139 17.90 -15.85 0.11
CA ALA A 139 17.46 -16.79 -0.92
C ALA A 139 16.75 -16.06 -2.09
N PRO A 140 16.73 -16.63 -3.32
CA PRO A 140 15.98 -16.07 -4.44
C PRO A 140 14.51 -15.78 -4.11
N HIS A 141 13.85 -16.69 -3.39
CA HIS A 141 12.50 -16.50 -2.83
C HIS A 141 12.53 -16.89 -1.36
N HIS A 142 12.56 -15.92 -0.46
CA HIS A 142 12.94 -16.14 0.93
C HIS A 142 11.72 -16.17 1.86
N ALA A 143 10.82 -15.20 1.73
CA ALA A 143 9.63 -15.12 2.56
C ALA A 143 8.44 -14.61 1.76
N ARG A 144 7.25 -14.95 2.25
CA ARG A 144 5.99 -14.37 1.81
C ARG A 144 5.24 -13.79 3.00
N VAL A 145 4.69 -12.60 2.82
CA VAL A 145 3.90 -11.93 3.84
C VAL A 145 2.51 -11.63 3.30
N THR A 146 1.50 -11.98 4.07
CA THR A 146 0.12 -11.57 3.82
C THR A 146 -0.43 -10.80 5.02
N ILE A 147 -1.40 -9.91 4.80
CA ILE A 147 -2.11 -9.24 5.89
C ILE A 147 -3.52 -9.80 6.00
N GLY A 148 -4.03 -9.94 7.23
CA GLY A 148 -5.40 -10.36 7.50
C GLY A 148 -5.82 -9.99 8.91
N GLY A 149 -6.88 -10.59 9.45
CA GLY A 149 -7.23 -10.47 10.88
C GLY A 149 -8.38 -9.52 11.24
N GLY A 150 -9.15 -9.00 10.28
CA GLY A 150 -10.36 -8.21 10.57
C GLY A 150 -10.11 -7.04 11.51
N HIS A 151 -10.80 -7.00 12.66
CA HIS A 151 -10.65 -5.96 13.68
C HIS A 151 -9.28 -5.94 14.39
N HIS A 152 -8.50 -7.01 14.27
CA HIS A 152 -7.15 -7.13 14.84
C HIS A 152 -6.17 -7.53 13.73
N PRO A 153 -5.73 -6.57 12.91
CA PRO A 153 -4.92 -6.89 11.75
C PRO A 153 -3.59 -7.53 12.17
N ARG A 154 -3.17 -8.55 11.42
CA ARG A 154 -1.94 -9.31 11.63
C ARG A 154 -1.21 -9.49 10.30
N TYR A 155 0.11 -9.42 10.36
CA TYR A 155 0.97 -9.93 9.30
C TYR A 155 1.14 -11.43 9.52
N PHE A 156 0.97 -12.20 8.47
CA PHE A 156 1.27 -13.62 8.45
C PHE A 156 2.52 -13.81 7.61
N ILE A 157 3.58 -14.30 8.25
CA ILE A 157 4.87 -14.55 7.64
C ILE A 157 4.95 -16.04 7.34
N GLU A 158 5.25 -16.37 6.09
CA GLU A 158 5.50 -17.72 5.60
C GLU A 158 6.96 -17.80 5.14
N VAL A 159 7.70 -18.76 5.66
CA VAL A 159 9.07 -19.04 5.21
C VAL A 159 8.98 -19.79 3.88
N VAL A 160 9.63 -19.27 2.86
CA VAL A 160 9.77 -19.96 1.57
C VAL A 160 11.12 -20.66 1.53
N GLU A 161 12.19 -19.95 1.85
CA GLU A 161 13.55 -20.48 1.89
C GLU A 161 14.44 -19.63 2.81
N GLY A 162 15.42 -20.26 3.45
CA GLY A 162 16.35 -19.57 4.34
C GLY A 162 15.75 -19.25 5.71
N GLU A 163 16.56 -18.59 6.53
CA GLU A 163 16.18 -18.22 7.90
C GLU A 163 15.48 -16.86 7.93
N THR A 164 14.21 -16.86 8.35
CA THR A 164 13.41 -15.65 8.56
C THR A 164 13.07 -15.48 10.03
N ALA A 165 13.20 -14.27 10.56
CA ALA A 165 12.71 -13.94 11.90
C ALA A 165 11.81 -12.70 11.90
N ALA A 166 10.77 -12.72 12.72
CA ALA A 166 9.84 -11.62 12.91
C ALA A 166 9.13 -11.72 14.27
N GLY A 167 9.02 -10.61 15.00
CA GLY A 167 8.27 -10.55 16.27
C GLY A 167 8.79 -11.49 17.36
N GLY A 168 10.09 -11.76 17.38
CA GLY A 168 10.74 -12.67 18.34
C GLY A 168 10.66 -14.15 17.97
N THR A 169 9.94 -14.51 16.90
CA THR A 169 9.92 -15.87 16.35
C THR A 169 10.90 -15.96 15.18
N ARG A 170 11.57 -17.10 15.05
CA ARG A 170 12.54 -17.41 13.99
C ARG A 170 12.29 -18.81 13.48
N SER A 171 12.30 -18.96 12.16
CA SER A 171 12.17 -20.26 11.51
C SER A 171 13.03 -20.33 10.24
N PHE A 172 13.45 -21.54 9.92
CA PHE A 172 14.15 -21.90 8.68
C PHE A 172 13.40 -23.01 7.92
N THR A 173 12.20 -23.38 8.37
CA THR A 173 11.42 -24.49 7.81
C THR A 173 10.51 -23.97 6.69
N PRO A 174 10.71 -24.40 5.43
CA PRO A 174 9.82 -24.02 4.34
C PRO A 174 8.36 -24.37 4.61
N GLY A 175 7.46 -23.43 4.34
CA GLY A 175 6.02 -23.54 4.59
C GLY A 175 5.59 -23.27 6.03
N GLU A 176 6.53 -23.11 6.98
CA GLU A 176 6.19 -22.70 8.33
C GLU A 176 5.64 -21.28 8.33
N ARG A 177 4.57 -21.08 9.10
CA ARG A 177 3.82 -19.83 9.13
C ARG A 177 3.52 -19.40 10.56
N TRP A 178 3.80 -18.14 10.85
CA TRP A 178 3.38 -17.50 12.09
C TRP A 178 2.78 -16.13 11.80
N SER A 179 2.32 -15.45 12.86
CA SER A 179 1.75 -14.12 12.71
C SER A 179 2.20 -13.16 13.78
N VAL A 180 2.41 -11.91 13.38
CA VAL A 180 2.74 -10.80 14.28
C VAL A 180 1.66 -9.71 14.17
N PRO A 181 1.41 -8.93 15.23
CA PRO A 181 0.43 -7.84 15.18
C PRO A 181 0.81 -6.79 14.13
N ALA A 182 -0.15 -6.36 13.29
CA ALA A 182 0.05 -5.28 12.33
C ALA A 182 -0.25 -3.90 12.96
N ARG A 183 0.26 -3.67 14.17
CA ARG A 183 0.14 -2.39 14.90
C ARG A 183 1.37 -1.49 14.73
N GLN A 184 2.45 -2.05 14.23
CA GLN A 184 3.73 -1.41 13.97
C GLN A 184 4.20 -1.80 12.56
N PRO A 185 5.17 -1.08 11.99
CA PRO A 185 5.86 -1.52 10.79
C PRO A 185 6.30 -2.98 10.92
N LEU A 186 6.14 -3.76 9.85
CA LEU A 186 6.60 -5.13 9.85
C LEU A 186 8.12 -5.12 9.75
N ARG A 187 8.78 -5.72 10.73
CA ARG A 187 10.23 -5.93 10.71
C ARG A 187 10.53 -7.41 10.52
N LEU A 188 11.23 -7.72 9.43
CA LEU A 188 11.74 -9.05 9.09
C LEU A 188 13.26 -9.05 9.17
N GLU A 189 13.84 -10.07 9.78
CA GLU A 189 15.27 -10.36 9.65
C GLU A 189 15.45 -11.48 8.63
N MET A 190 16.32 -11.26 7.65
CA MET A 190 16.59 -12.16 6.53
C MET A 190 18.09 -12.15 6.25
N GLY A 191 18.78 -13.24 6.56
CA GLY A 191 20.25 -13.33 6.44
C GLY A 191 20.99 -12.24 7.24
N ALA A 192 21.79 -11.43 6.54
CA ALA A 192 22.56 -10.32 7.11
C ALA A 192 21.81 -8.98 7.13
N CYS A 193 20.49 -8.97 6.85
CA CYS A 193 19.72 -7.76 6.68
C CYS A 193 18.42 -7.76 7.48
N THR A 194 17.87 -6.57 7.64
CA THR A 194 16.53 -6.31 8.16
C THR A 194 15.72 -5.62 7.07
N VAL A 195 14.48 -6.07 6.87
CA VAL A 195 13.49 -5.42 6.01
C VAL A 195 12.38 -4.85 6.89
N GLU A 196 12.16 -3.55 6.80
CA GLU A 196 11.08 -2.84 7.49
C GLU A 196 10.03 -2.39 6.46
N ILE A 197 8.75 -2.69 6.71
CA ILE A 197 7.65 -2.38 5.80
C ILE A 197 6.60 -1.54 6.54
N GLU A 198 6.31 -0.34 6.01
CA GLU A 198 5.39 0.67 6.58
C GLU A 198 4.04 0.81 5.85
#